data_AF-A0A075FYE6-F1
#
_entry.id   AF-A0A075FYE6-F1
#
_cell.length_a   1.000
_cell.length_b   1.000
_cell.length_c   1.000
_cell.angle_alpha   90.00
_cell.angle_beta   90.00
_cell.angle_gamma   90.00
#
_symmetry.space_group_name_H-M   'P 1'
#
loop_
_entity.id
_entity.type
_entity.pdbx_description
1 polymer ?
#
loop_
_entity_poly.entity_id
_entity_poly.type
_entity_poly.pdbx_seq_one_letter_code
_entity_poly.pdbx_strand_id
1 'polypeptide(L)'
;MNILLNWSIANPHHAPLWIFVEPKNLPAVVDELDILEMIQTEIATTWPENMTITPTEVQGDAVDLRTAITTKGWPALEDSRGKTLFVLLDKTEIRDLYVERNPTLENQTMFAIVDENHSLASVISFVNPETHGDRLRDASDLGFMVRTRPDEATLEAREKNYTRFELALETGANFITTDFPGSDMEAEFAIWLSQGPVMCNPRTAPNHCHPRDIEPWGNYTPISIG
;
A
#
# COMPACT_ATOMS: atom_id res chain seq x y z
N MET A 1 10.46 5.31 -13.69
CA MET A 1 9.46 5.93 -12.80
C MET A 1 8.87 7.26 -13.31
N ASN A 2 9.53 7.95 -14.25
CA ASN A 2 9.09 9.27 -14.79
C ASN A 2 7.65 9.35 -15.33
N ILE A 3 7.09 8.28 -15.89
CA ILE A 3 5.70 8.30 -16.41
C ILE A 3 4.71 8.62 -15.28
N LEU A 4 4.85 7.93 -14.14
CA LEU A 4 3.94 8.11 -13.00
C LEU A 4 4.17 9.45 -12.31
N LEU A 5 5.42 9.91 -12.22
CA LEU A 5 5.74 11.24 -11.71
C LEU A 5 5.10 12.35 -12.57
N ASN A 6 5.24 12.28 -13.90
CA ASN A 6 4.64 13.27 -14.80
C ASN A 6 3.11 13.29 -14.67
N TRP A 7 2.48 12.12 -14.50
CA TRP A 7 1.06 12.04 -14.21
C TRP A 7 0.71 12.68 -12.86
N SER A 8 1.49 12.39 -11.81
CA SER A 8 1.29 12.96 -10.46
C SER A 8 1.37 14.49 -10.47
N ILE A 9 2.38 15.06 -11.14
CA ILE A 9 2.54 16.51 -11.34
C ILE A 9 1.33 17.12 -12.05
N ALA A 10 0.78 16.42 -13.05
CA ALA A 10 -0.40 16.87 -13.78
C ALA A 10 -1.71 16.71 -13.00
N ASN A 11 -1.71 15.96 -11.89
CA ASN A 11 -2.88 15.65 -11.06
C ASN A 11 -2.60 15.92 -9.57
N PRO A 12 -2.25 17.16 -9.16
CA PRO A 12 -1.69 17.45 -7.84
C PRO A 12 -2.63 17.17 -6.65
N HIS A 13 -3.91 16.89 -6.91
CA HIS A 13 -4.89 16.55 -5.88
C HIS A 13 -5.22 15.07 -5.80
N HIS A 14 -4.53 14.20 -6.57
CA HIS A 14 -4.75 12.76 -6.50
C HIS A 14 -4.55 12.25 -5.07
N ALA A 15 -5.27 11.19 -4.71
CA ALA A 15 -5.08 10.46 -3.47
C ALA A 15 -3.63 9.95 -3.37
N PRO A 16 -3.06 9.81 -2.17
CA PRO A 16 -1.67 9.38 -2.00
C PRO A 16 -1.45 8.06 -2.73
N LEU A 17 -0.43 8.01 -3.60
CA LEU A 17 -0.10 6.80 -4.32
C LEU A 17 0.75 5.88 -3.45
N TRP A 18 0.48 4.58 -3.51
CA TRP A 18 1.26 3.57 -2.82
C TRP A 18 1.88 2.62 -3.84
N ILE A 19 3.19 2.68 -3.95
CA ILE A 19 3.96 1.92 -4.93
C ILE A 19 4.67 0.78 -4.20
N PHE A 20 4.15 -0.43 -4.38
CA PHE A 20 4.76 -1.64 -3.86
C PHE A 20 5.87 -2.10 -4.81
N VAL A 21 7.10 -2.15 -4.31
CA VAL A 21 8.29 -2.56 -5.04
C VAL A 21 8.68 -3.96 -4.60
N GLU A 22 8.64 -4.92 -5.51
CA GLU A 22 8.96 -6.33 -5.24
C GLU A 22 10.17 -6.77 -6.10
N PRO A 23 11.39 -6.77 -5.53
CA PRO A 23 12.53 -7.39 -6.20
C PRO A 23 12.29 -8.88 -6.42
N LYS A 24 12.38 -9.34 -7.67
CA LYS A 24 12.12 -10.76 -8.06
C LYS A 24 13.39 -11.61 -8.18
N ASN A 25 14.54 -11.10 -7.76
CA ASN A 25 15.83 -11.79 -7.83
C ASN A 25 16.05 -12.70 -6.60
N LEU A 26 17.04 -13.59 -6.69
CA LEU A 26 17.50 -14.35 -5.53
C LEU A 26 18.15 -13.40 -4.51
N PRO A 27 18.02 -13.64 -3.19
CA PRO A 27 18.61 -12.79 -2.16
C PRO A 27 20.12 -12.55 -2.35
N ALA A 28 20.88 -13.59 -2.72
CA ALA A 28 22.32 -13.47 -2.98
C ALA A 28 22.64 -12.50 -4.13
N VAL A 29 21.81 -12.44 -5.17
CA VAL A 29 21.97 -11.51 -6.30
C VAL A 29 21.57 -10.09 -5.90
N VAL A 30 20.54 -9.95 -5.07
CA VAL A 30 20.11 -8.66 -4.51
C VAL A 30 21.24 -8.05 -3.68
N ASP A 31 21.89 -8.87 -2.86
CA ASP A 31 23.02 -8.48 -2.01
C ASP A 31 24.28 -8.17 -2.84
N GLU A 32 24.72 -9.09 -3.70
CA GLU A 32 25.95 -8.95 -4.49
C GLU A 32 25.94 -7.73 -5.42
N LEU A 33 24.78 -7.39 -5.98
CA LEU A 33 24.64 -6.26 -6.90
C LEU A 33 24.13 -4.98 -6.23
N ASP A 34 23.90 -4.98 -4.92
CA ASP A 34 23.30 -3.87 -4.16
C ASP A 34 21.98 -3.36 -4.80
N ILE A 35 21.10 -4.28 -5.17
CA ILE A 35 19.81 -3.96 -5.85
C ILE A 35 18.95 -3.03 -5.00
N LEU A 36 18.95 -3.21 -3.67
CA LEU A 36 18.19 -2.34 -2.77
C LEU A 36 18.69 -0.89 -2.80
N GLU A 37 20.00 -0.68 -2.88
CA GLU A 37 20.60 0.66 -2.98
C GLU A 37 20.35 1.28 -4.35
N MET A 38 20.40 0.48 -5.42
CA MET A 38 20.02 0.94 -6.76
C MET A 38 18.56 1.41 -6.81
N ILE A 39 17.63 0.68 -6.18
CA ILE A 39 16.23 1.07 -6.07
C ILE A 39 16.09 2.36 -5.26
N GLN A 40 16.72 2.44 -4.09
CA GLN A 40 16.71 3.63 -3.23
C GLN A 40 17.21 4.88 -3.99
N THR A 41 18.33 4.75 -4.70
CA THR A 41 18.92 5.84 -5.50
C THR A 41 18.02 6.26 -6.66
N GLU A 42 17.44 5.31 -7.40
CA GLU A 42 16.53 5.60 -8.51
C GLU A 42 15.26 6.32 -8.02
N ILE A 43 14.69 5.88 -6.88
CA ILE A 43 13.54 6.55 -6.25
C ILE A 43 13.92 7.97 -5.87
N ALA A 44 14.99 8.16 -5.10
CA ALA A 44 15.40 9.47 -4.59
C ALA A 44 15.80 10.45 -5.70
N THR A 45 16.35 9.95 -6.81
CA THR A 45 16.72 10.77 -7.97
C THR A 45 15.51 11.16 -8.81
N THR A 46 14.51 10.28 -8.90
CA THR A 46 13.33 10.52 -9.73
C THR A 46 12.25 11.30 -9.00
N TRP A 47 11.89 10.90 -7.78
CA TRP A 47 10.78 11.48 -7.03
C TRP A 47 11.27 12.54 -6.05
N PRO A 48 10.82 13.80 -6.17
CA PRO A 48 11.16 14.85 -5.23
C PRO A 48 10.71 14.53 -3.81
N GLU A 49 11.50 14.97 -2.82
CA GLU A 49 11.21 14.77 -1.40
C GLU A 49 9.86 15.38 -1.00
N ASN A 50 9.51 16.57 -1.50
CA ASN A 50 8.23 17.21 -1.22
C ASN A 50 7.01 16.50 -1.86
N MET A 51 7.25 15.51 -2.74
CA MET A 51 6.22 14.66 -3.35
C MET A 51 6.29 13.21 -2.83
N THR A 52 7.13 12.93 -1.83
CA THR A 52 7.33 11.58 -1.29
C THR A 52 7.14 11.58 0.21
N ILE A 53 6.24 10.75 0.74
CA ILE A 53 6.13 10.53 2.19
C ILE A 53 7.10 9.41 2.57
N THR A 54 8.02 9.71 3.47
CA THR A 54 9.12 8.81 3.87
C THR A 54 8.90 8.23 5.27
N PRO A 55 9.55 7.10 5.63
CA PRO A 55 9.57 6.60 7.00
C PRO A 55 9.99 7.65 8.03
N THR A 56 11.00 8.47 7.71
CA THR A 56 11.47 9.55 8.60
C THR A 56 10.41 10.62 8.82
N GLU A 57 9.68 11.05 7.77
CA GLU A 57 8.59 12.02 7.91
C GLU A 57 7.46 11.48 8.80
N VAL A 58 7.09 10.20 8.60
CA VAL A 58 6.01 9.56 9.38
C VAL A 58 6.42 9.32 10.83
N GLN A 59 7.67 8.90 11.08
CA GLN A 59 8.19 8.70 12.43
C GLN A 59 8.23 10.03 13.22
N GLY A 60 8.71 11.11 12.59
CA GLY A 60 8.88 12.41 13.24
C GLY A 60 9.71 12.29 14.53
N ASP A 61 9.20 12.86 15.62
CA ASP A 61 9.88 12.86 16.93
C ASP A 61 9.61 11.60 17.78
N ALA A 62 8.91 10.60 17.24
CA ALA A 62 8.63 9.37 17.98
C ALA A 62 9.89 8.50 18.12
N VAL A 63 9.90 7.67 19.19
CA VAL A 63 11.03 6.76 19.47
C VAL A 63 11.27 5.75 18.36
N ASP A 64 10.21 5.29 17.70
CA ASP A 64 10.25 4.42 16.53
C ASP A 64 8.99 4.63 15.67
N LEU A 65 9.05 4.13 14.44
CA LEU A 65 7.99 4.27 13.45
C LEU A 65 6.68 3.63 13.94
N ARG A 66 6.73 2.45 14.57
CA ARG A 66 5.55 1.79 15.15
C ARG A 66 4.85 2.66 16.19
N THR A 67 5.61 3.32 17.05
CA THR A 67 5.07 4.21 18.07
C THR A 67 4.42 5.43 17.42
N ALA A 68 5.02 6.02 16.38
CA ALA A 68 4.39 7.09 15.62
C ALA A 68 3.03 6.67 15.05
N ILE A 69 2.98 5.51 14.41
CA ILE A 69 1.74 4.98 13.81
C ILE A 69 0.65 4.75 14.86
N THR A 70 0.98 4.06 15.96
CA THR A 70 -0.02 3.63 16.94
C THR A 70 -0.45 4.72 17.92
N THR A 71 0.23 5.88 17.96
CA THR A 71 -0.09 6.99 18.87
C THR A 71 -0.51 8.28 18.17
N LYS A 72 0.10 8.61 17.03
CA LYS A 72 -0.18 9.82 16.25
C LYS A 72 -0.91 9.50 14.95
N GLY A 73 -0.57 8.37 14.33
CA GLY A 73 -1.11 7.95 13.04
C GLY A 73 -0.32 8.49 11.85
N TRP A 74 -0.85 8.24 10.65
CA TRP A 74 -0.29 8.71 9.39
C TRP A 74 -0.57 10.22 9.18
N PRO A 75 0.21 10.90 8.31
CA PRO A 75 -0.13 12.25 7.86
C PRO A 75 -1.57 12.33 7.35
N ALA A 76 -2.21 13.48 7.59
CA ALA A 76 -3.58 13.69 7.15
C ALA A 76 -3.69 13.60 5.62
N LEU A 77 -4.86 13.22 5.12
CA LEU A 77 -5.11 13.13 3.69
C LEU A 77 -4.80 14.45 2.97
N GLU A 78 -5.18 15.58 3.56
CA GLU A 78 -4.92 16.92 3.02
C GLU A 78 -3.42 17.22 2.82
N ASP A 79 -2.57 16.75 3.74
CA ASP A 79 -1.11 16.90 3.68
C ASP A 79 -0.44 15.87 2.76
N SER A 80 -1.18 14.84 2.35
CA SER A 80 -0.66 13.69 1.61
C SER A 80 -1.04 13.70 0.13
N ARG A 81 -1.99 14.56 -0.28
CA ARG A 81 -2.44 14.67 -1.67
C ARG A 81 -1.28 15.00 -2.62
N GLY A 82 -1.31 14.39 -3.80
CA GLY A 82 -0.25 14.58 -4.79
C GLY A 82 1.08 13.94 -4.43
N LYS A 83 1.19 13.26 -3.28
CA LYS A 83 2.40 12.56 -2.84
C LYS A 83 2.33 11.06 -3.13
N THR A 84 3.49 10.42 -3.07
CA THR A 84 3.65 8.97 -3.19
C THR A 84 4.36 8.38 -1.98
N LEU A 85 4.16 7.08 -1.75
CA LEU A 85 4.90 6.25 -0.80
C LEU A 85 5.44 5.03 -1.52
N PHE A 86 6.58 4.53 -1.08
CA PHE A 86 7.17 3.30 -1.58
C PHE A 86 7.23 2.26 -0.48
N VAL A 87 6.87 1.02 -0.79
CA VAL A 87 6.91 -0.09 0.17
C VAL A 87 7.68 -1.24 -0.46
N LEU A 88 8.70 -1.72 0.24
CA LEU A 88 9.36 -2.98 -0.12
C LEU A 88 8.35 -4.11 0.12
N LEU A 89 7.77 -4.60 -0.96
CA LEU A 89 6.86 -5.74 -0.96
C LEU A 89 7.68 -7.02 -0.99
N ASP A 90 8.28 -7.36 0.15
CA ASP A 90 8.99 -8.61 0.35
C ASP A 90 8.81 -9.09 1.80
N LYS A 91 8.90 -10.40 2.00
CA LYS A 91 8.81 -11.06 3.33
C LYS A 91 9.87 -12.16 3.48
N THR A 92 10.91 -12.12 2.66
CA THR A 92 11.97 -13.11 2.57
C THR A 92 13.28 -12.52 3.12
N GLU A 93 14.40 -13.18 2.86
CA GLU A 93 15.73 -12.72 3.23
C GLU A 93 16.08 -11.35 2.59
N ILE A 94 15.40 -10.94 1.51
CA ILE A 94 15.59 -9.60 0.91
C ILE A 94 15.10 -8.51 1.86
N ARG A 95 13.91 -8.67 2.44
CA ARG A 95 13.38 -7.77 3.48
C ARG A 95 14.28 -7.76 4.70
N ASP A 96 14.74 -8.94 5.14
CA ASP A 96 15.61 -9.05 6.31
C ASP A 96 16.93 -8.28 6.09
N LEU A 97 17.55 -8.44 4.91
CA LEU A 97 18.73 -7.68 4.51
C LEU A 97 18.49 -6.16 4.51
N TYR A 98 17.35 -5.72 3.98
CA TYR A 98 16.98 -4.30 3.94
C TYR A 98 16.86 -3.71 5.36
N VAL A 99 16.20 -4.43 6.27
CA VAL A 99 16.01 -4.01 7.67
C VAL A 99 17.31 -4.07 8.46
N GLU A 100 18.15 -5.09 8.27
CA GLU A 100 19.45 -5.22 8.93
C GLU A 100 20.37 -4.05 8.57
N ARG A 101 20.41 -3.67 7.29
CA ARG A 101 21.19 -2.51 6.81
C ARG A 101 20.61 -1.18 7.29
N ASN A 102 19.31 -1.10 7.52
CA ASN A 102 18.58 0.13 7.83
C ASN A 102 17.66 -0.02 9.06
N PRO A 103 18.22 -0.22 10.27
CA PRO A 103 17.44 -0.60 11.46
C PRO A 103 16.45 0.48 11.95
N THR A 104 16.61 1.74 11.49
CA THR A 104 15.72 2.87 11.79
C THR A 104 14.98 3.40 10.56
N LEU A 105 15.27 2.90 9.36
CA LEU A 105 14.85 3.48 8.07
C LEU A 105 15.18 4.96 7.88
N GLU A 106 16.13 5.50 8.67
CA GLU A 106 16.59 6.88 8.50
C GLU A 106 17.21 7.06 7.10
N ASN A 107 16.83 8.14 6.42
CA ASN A 107 17.22 8.45 5.04
C ASN A 107 16.79 7.42 3.98
N GLN A 108 15.90 6.49 4.33
CA GLN A 108 15.33 5.54 3.38
C GLN A 108 14.03 6.06 2.77
N THR A 109 13.74 5.69 1.52
CA THR A 109 12.50 6.08 0.83
C THR A 109 11.41 5.01 0.96
N MET A 110 11.78 3.76 1.21
CA MET A 110 10.84 2.64 1.28
C MET A 110 10.51 2.25 2.72
N PHE A 111 9.23 2.03 2.98
CA PHE A 111 8.75 1.32 4.16
C PHE A 111 8.99 -0.19 4.00
N ALA A 112 9.24 -0.89 5.12
CA ALA A 112 9.39 -2.34 5.14
C ALA A 112 8.13 -3.01 5.70
N ILE A 113 7.76 -4.18 5.16
CA ILE A 113 6.72 -5.03 5.73
C ILE A 113 7.36 -5.93 6.79
N VAL A 114 7.10 -5.62 8.06
CA VAL A 114 7.60 -6.35 9.24
C VAL A 114 6.45 -6.81 10.13
N ASP A 115 6.74 -7.68 11.09
CA ASP A 115 5.77 -8.11 12.10
C ASP A 115 5.24 -6.92 12.92
N GLU A 116 4.00 -7.03 13.39
CA GLU A 116 3.25 -5.96 14.06
C GLU A 116 3.92 -5.43 15.34
N ASN A 117 4.81 -6.21 15.95
CA ASN A 117 5.55 -5.83 17.16
C ASN A 117 6.93 -5.23 16.88
N HIS A 118 7.38 -5.20 15.62
CA HIS A 118 8.68 -4.64 15.26
C HIS A 118 8.65 -3.11 15.32
N SER A 119 9.76 -2.48 15.71
CA SER A 119 9.93 -1.01 15.74
C SER A 119 9.64 -0.30 14.41
N LEU A 120 9.78 -0.99 13.27
CA LEU A 120 9.54 -0.46 11.92
C LEU A 120 8.11 -0.71 11.41
N ALA A 121 7.26 -1.33 12.23
CA ALA A 121 5.91 -1.70 11.82
C ALA A 121 5.10 -0.45 11.46
N SER A 122 4.62 -0.42 10.23
CA SER A 122 3.82 0.68 9.66
C SER A 122 2.84 0.15 8.63
N VAL A 123 3.29 -0.81 7.83
CA VAL A 123 2.50 -1.53 6.83
C VAL A 123 2.39 -3.00 7.22
N ILE A 124 1.16 -3.49 7.37
CA ILE A 124 0.87 -4.91 7.60
C ILE A 124 0.24 -5.50 6.35
N SER A 125 0.79 -6.60 5.85
CA SER A 125 0.24 -7.26 4.68
C SER A 125 0.06 -8.75 4.90
N PHE A 126 -1.13 -9.28 4.64
CA PHE A 126 -1.36 -10.73 4.54
C PHE A 126 -2.20 -10.99 3.29
N VAL A 127 -1.78 -11.96 2.49
CA VAL A 127 -2.44 -12.21 1.19
C VAL A 127 -3.80 -12.88 1.33
N ASN A 128 -4.03 -13.64 2.42
CA ASN A 128 -5.25 -14.40 2.61
C ASN A 128 -6.07 -13.83 3.79
N PRO A 129 -7.18 -13.11 3.50
CA PRO A 129 -8.04 -12.54 4.54
C PRO A 129 -8.90 -13.58 5.28
N GLU A 130 -9.12 -14.78 4.72
CA GLU A 130 -9.84 -15.87 5.43
C GLU A 130 -9.04 -16.37 6.63
N THR A 131 -7.73 -16.52 6.47
CA THR A 131 -6.84 -17.06 7.52
C THR A 131 -6.26 -15.98 8.44
N HIS A 132 -6.21 -14.73 7.99
CA HIS A 132 -5.57 -13.62 8.72
C HIS A 132 -6.51 -12.45 8.97
N GLY A 133 -7.82 -12.61 8.76
CA GLY A 133 -8.81 -11.53 8.85
C GLY A 133 -8.78 -10.81 10.20
N ASP A 134 -8.70 -11.53 11.31
CA ASP A 134 -8.62 -10.92 12.65
C ASP A 134 -7.35 -10.09 12.82
N ARG A 135 -6.19 -10.62 12.41
CA ARG A 135 -4.92 -9.87 12.47
C ARG A 135 -4.95 -8.61 11.61
N LEU A 136 -5.54 -8.68 10.42
CA LEU A 136 -5.68 -7.52 9.52
C LEU A 136 -6.61 -6.47 10.12
N ARG A 137 -7.72 -6.89 10.75
CA ARG A 137 -8.65 -6.00 11.47
C ARG A 137 -7.97 -5.31 12.64
N ASP A 138 -7.29 -6.07 13.48
CA ASP A 138 -6.55 -5.53 14.64
C ASP A 138 -5.47 -4.55 14.18
N ALA A 139 -4.75 -4.86 13.09
CA ALA A 139 -3.76 -3.97 12.53
C ALA A 139 -4.36 -2.65 12.00
N SER A 140 -5.53 -2.73 11.34
CA SER A 140 -6.26 -1.56 10.86
C SER A 140 -6.70 -0.67 12.03
N ASP A 141 -7.24 -1.27 13.10
CA ASP A 141 -7.68 -0.55 14.30
C ASP A 141 -6.52 0.12 15.06
N LEU A 142 -5.32 -0.45 14.98
CA LEU A 142 -4.09 0.13 15.55
C LEU A 142 -3.48 1.25 14.69
N GLY A 143 -4.02 1.52 13.50
CA GLY A 143 -3.57 2.60 12.61
C GLY A 143 -2.51 2.18 11.58
N PHE A 144 -2.16 0.89 11.50
CA PHE A 144 -1.28 0.42 10.44
C PHE A 144 -1.97 0.52 9.08
N MET A 145 -1.18 0.73 8.03
CA MET A 145 -1.66 0.61 6.67
C MET A 145 -1.74 -0.86 6.29
N VAL A 146 -2.94 -1.32 5.97
CA VAL A 146 -3.20 -2.74 5.75
C VAL A 146 -3.33 -3.06 4.27
N ARG A 147 -2.60 -4.07 3.80
CA ARG A 147 -2.72 -4.63 2.45
C ARG A 147 -3.18 -6.09 2.47
N THR A 148 -4.18 -6.42 1.68
CA THR A 148 -4.57 -7.83 1.43
C THR A 148 -4.90 -8.09 -0.04
N ARG A 149 -5.23 -9.35 -0.39
CA ARG A 149 -5.62 -9.74 -1.74
C ARG A 149 -7.04 -10.32 -1.74
N PRO A 150 -7.84 -9.99 -2.77
CA PRO A 150 -9.17 -10.56 -2.97
C PRO A 150 -9.16 -11.83 -3.82
N ASP A 151 -7.99 -12.22 -4.33
CA ASP A 151 -7.78 -13.35 -5.26
C ASP A 151 -6.41 -14.01 -5.04
N GLU A 152 -6.31 -15.26 -5.48
CA GLU A 152 -5.09 -16.07 -5.45
C GLU A 152 -5.03 -17.02 -6.66
N ALA A 153 -3.93 -16.96 -7.41
CA ALA A 153 -3.63 -17.89 -8.50
C ALA A 153 -4.79 -18.13 -9.48
N THR A 154 -5.59 -17.09 -9.76
CA THR A 154 -6.78 -17.10 -10.64
C THR A 154 -7.97 -17.94 -10.17
N LEU A 155 -7.95 -18.51 -8.96
CA LEU A 155 -9.00 -19.42 -8.47
C LEU A 155 -10.37 -18.73 -8.42
N GLU A 156 -10.44 -17.57 -7.78
CA GLU A 156 -11.65 -16.78 -7.60
C GLU A 156 -12.23 -16.33 -8.95
N ALA A 157 -11.37 -15.98 -9.91
CA ALA A 157 -11.78 -15.61 -11.26
C ALA A 157 -12.42 -16.77 -12.02
N ARG A 158 -11.79 -17.96 -11.97
CA ARG A 158 -12.29 -19.16 -12.65
C ARG A 158 -13.62 -19.64 -12.08
N GLU A 159 -13.83 -19.45 -10.79
CA GLU A 159 -15.06 -19.83 -10.09
C GLU A 159 -16.10 -18.70 -10.04
N LYS A 160 -15.75 -17.49 -10.50
CA LYS A 160 -16.53 -16.26 -10.32
C LYS A 160 -16.97 -16.05 -8.86
N ASN A 161 -16.07 -16.36 -7.93
CA ASN A 161 -16.31 -16.37 -6.49
C ASN A 161 -15.74 -15.09 -5.85
N TYR A 162 -16.62 -14.25 -5.30
CA TYR A 162 -16.25 -12.97 -4.68
C TYR A 162 -16.13 -13.04 -3.16
N THR A 163 -16.27 -14.22 -2.54
CA THR A 163 -16.25 -14.37 -1.07
C THR A 163 -14.96 -13.81 -0.46
N ARG A 164 -13.81 -14.08 -1.07
CA ARG A 164 -12.52 -13.56 -0.60
C ARG A 164 -12.42 -12.04 -0.71
N PHE A 165 -13.03 -11.44 -1.75
CA PHE A 165 -13.11 -9.99 -1.89
C PHE A 165 -13.98 -9.36 -0.79
N GLU A 166 -15.12 -9.95 -0.47
CA GLU A 166 -15.98 -9.49 0.63
C GLU A 166 -15.22 -9.54 1.97
N LEU A 167 -14.52 -10.65 2.24
CA LEU A 167 -13.68 -10.78 3.43
C LEU A 167 -12.53 -9.76 3.45
N ALA A 168 -11.90 -9.48 2.30
CA ALA A 168 -10.88 -8.45 2.19
C ALA A 168 -11.40 -7.08 2.61
N LEU A 169 -12.62 -6.70 2.19
CA LEU A 169 -13.25 -5.43 2.56
C LEU A 169 -13.54 -5.35 4.06
N GLU A 170 -13.97 -6.44 4.68
CA GLU A 170 -14.25 -6.51 6.13
C GLU A 170 -13.00 -6.32 7.01
N THR A 171 -11.81 -6.55 6.45
CA THR A 171 -10.56 -6.36 7.21
C THR A 171 -10.22 -4.90 7.51
N GLY A 172 -10.85 -3.94 6.81
CA GLY A 172 -10.41 -2.55 6.87
C GLY A 172 -9.08 -2.32 6.15
N ALA A 173 -8.74 -3.15 5.16
CA ALA A 173 -7.56 -2.96 4.32
C ALA A 173 -7.60 -1.61 3.60
N ASN A 174 -6.47 -0.91 3.61
CA ASN A 174 -6.25 0.31 2.85
C ASN A 174 -5.89 0.00 1.39
N PHE A 175 -5.28 -1.17 1.14
CA PHE A 175 -4.87 -1.61 -0.19
C PHE A 175 -5.38 -3.01 -0.49
N ILE A 176 -6.17 -3.11 -1.56
CA ILE A 176 -6.57 -4.37 -2.16
C ILE A 176 -5.79 -4.51 -3.46
N THR A 177 -4.80 -5.39 -3.48
CA THR A 177 -4.01 -5.67 -4.69
C THR A 177 -4.52 -6.93 -5.36
N THR A 178 -4.81 -6.85 -6.65
CA THR A 178 -5.50 -7.89 -7.41
C THR A 178 -4.86 -8.04 -8.79
N ASP A 179 -4.88 -9.26 -9.33
CA ASP A 179 -4.53 -9.52 -10.73
C ASP A 179 -5.70 -9.17 -11.69
N PHE A 180 -6.88 -8.83 -11.15
CA PHE A 180 -8.11 -8.57 -11.89
C PHE A 180 -8.69 -7.18 -11.59
N PRO A 181 -7.95 -6.08 -11.84
CA PRO A 181 -8.49 -4.73 -11.64
C PRO A 181 -9.67 -4.46 -12.59
N GLY A 182 -10.65 -3.66 -12.16
CA GLY A 182 -11.84 -3.34 -12.93
C GLY A 182 -11.58 -2.51 -14.19
N SER A 183 -11.16 -3.22 -15.22
CA SER A 183 -11.07 -2.79 -16.62
C SER A 183 -10.84 -3.98 -17.56
N ASP A 184 -10.72 -5.21 -17.04
CA ASP A 184 -10.47 -6.41 -17.83
C ASP A 184 -11.79 -7.10 -18.20
N MET A 185 -12.21 -6.92 -19.46
CA MET A 185 -13.40 -7.58 -20.00
C MET A 185 -13.12 -9.01 -20.48
N GLU A 186 -11.86 -9.39 -20.68
CA GLU A 186 -11.49 -10.72 -21.17
C GLU A 186 -11.54 -11.76 -20.05
N ALA A 187 -11.25 -11.34 -18.81
CA ALA A 187 -11.27 -12.23 -17.65
C ALA A 187 -12.68 -12.68 -17.23
N GLU A 188 -13.75 -12.01 -17.68
CA GLU A 188 -15.14 -12.17 -17.19
C GLU A 188 -15.26 -12.14 -15.64
N PHE A 189 -14.28 -11.53 -14.99
CA PHE A 189 -14.14 -11.38 -13.55
C PHE A 189 -13.33 -10.11 -13.29
N ALA A 190 -13.81 -9.28 -12.38
CA ALA A 190 -13.14 -8.04 -12.05
C ALA A 190 -13.41 -7.65 -10.61
N ILE A 191 -12.38 -7.14 -9.95
CA ILE A 191 -12.49 -6.53 -8.63
C ILE A 191 -12.71 -5.04 -8.81
N TRP A 192 -13.87 -4.59 -8.30
CA TRP A 192 -14.22 -3.18 -8.27
C TRP A 192 -14.76 -2.81 -6.88
N LEU A 193 -14.26 -1.71 -6.34
CA LEU A 193 -14.80 -1.12 -5.13
C LEU A 193 -16.12 -0.42 -5.44
N SER A 194 -17.11 -0.55 -4.57
CA SER A 194 -18.48 -0.12 -4.84
C SER A 194 -18.66 1.39 -5.03
N GLN A 195 -17.68 2.21 -4.59
CA GLN A 195 -17.77 3.68 -4.63
C GLN A 195 -16.70 4.34 -5.54
N GLY A 196 -15.99 3.55 -6.34
CA GLY A 196 -14.92 4.01 -7.24
C GLY A 196 -13.55 3.41 -6.89
N PRO A 197 -12.49 3.68 -7.66
CA PRO A 197 -11.15 3.08 -7.49
C PRO A 197 -10.51 3.43 -6.15
N VAL A 198 -11.01 4.47 -5.48
CA VAL A 198 -10.77 4.78 -4.08
C VAL A 198 -12.11 4.99 -3.38
N MET A 199 -12.18 4.64 -2.11
CA MET A 199 -13.35 4.91 -1.27
C MET A 199 -12.92 5.11 0.19
N CYS A 200 -13.81 5.67 0.99
CA CYS A 200 -13.59 5.74 2.43
C CYS A 200 -13.44 4.34 3.01
N ASN A 201 -12.44 4.15 3.86
CA ASN A 201 -12.24 2.89 4.56
C ASN A 201 -13.49 2.60 5.42
N PRO A 202 -14.19 1.48 5.21
CA PRO A 202 -15.46 1.21 5.89
C PRO A 202 -15.31 0.98 7.40
N ARG A 203 -14.07 0.78 7.88
CA ARG A 203 -13.75 0.48 9.28
C ARG A 203 -13.17 1.70 10.01
N THR A 204 -12.19 2.36 9.40
CA THR A 204 -11.38 3.38 10.09
C THR A 204 -11.66 4.82 9.65
N ALA A 205 -12.40 5.03 8.55
CA ALA A 205 -12.73 6.38 8.12
C ALA A 205 -13.73 7.04 9.08
N PRO A 206 -13.64 8.36 9.29
CA PRO A 206 -14.64 9.07 10.08
C PRO A 206 -16.01 9.08 9.39
N ASN A 207 -17.09 9.19 10.16
CA ASN A 207 -18.47 9.15 9.66
C ASN A 207 -18.82 10.22 8.61
N HIS A 208 -18.03 11.29 8.52
CA HIS A 208 -18.20 12.36 7.54
C HIS A 208 -17.35 12.16 6.28
N CYS A 209 -16.61 11.06 6.16
CA CYS A 209 -15.84 10.76 4.97
C CYS A 209 -16.78 10.37 3.82
N HIS A 210 -16.60 11.06 2.70
CA HIS A 210 -17.16 10.68 1.41
C HIS A 210 -16.04 10.36 0.42
N PRO A 211 -16.24 9.44 -0.54
CA PRO A 211 -15.22 9.14 -1.56
C PRO A 211 -14.70 10.37 -2.31
N ARG A 212 -15.55 11.39 -2.49
CA ARG A 212 -15.17 12.67 -3.10
C ARG A 212 -14.25 13.51 -2.22
N ASP A 213 -14.23 13.27 -0.92
CA ASP A 213 -13.25 13.84 -0.01
C ASP A 213 -11.89 13.15 -0.13
N ILE A 214 -11.79 12.03 -0.88
CA ILE A 214 -10.54 11.32 -1.22
C ILE A 214 -10.10 11.68 -2.63
N GLU A 215 -10.97 11.54 -3.63
CA GLU A 215 -10.70 11.99 -5.00
C GLU A 215 -11.83 12.92 -5.46
N PRO A 216 -11.57 14.23 -5.61
CA PRO A 216 -12.62 15.20 -5.92
C PRO A 216 -13.15 15.07 -7.35
N TRP A 217 -12.40 14.44 -8.25
CA TRP A 217 -12.74 14.32 -9.67
C TRP A 217 -12.58 12.89 -10.18
N GLY A 218 -13.65 12.34 -10.74
CA GLY A 218 -13.62 11.10 -11.49
C GLY A 218 -15.02 10.56 -11.74
N ASN A 219 -15.31 10.23 -13.00
CA ASN A 219 -16.50 9.46 -13.33
C ASN A 219 -16.14 7.98 -13.22
N TYR A 220 -16.18 7.45 -11.99
CA TYR A 220 -15.81 6.07 -11.68
C TYR A 220 -16.95 5.10 -11.92
N THR A 221 -17.70 5.30 -13.00
CA THR A 221 -18.77 4.37 -13.37
C THR A 221 -18.09 3.04 -13.69
N PRO A 222 -18.41 1.94 -12.98
CA PRO A 222 -17.90 0.63 -13.32
C PRO A 222 -18.22 0.35 -14.79
N ILE A 223 -17.27 -0.16 -15.56
CA ILE A 223 -17.62 -0.74 -16.87
C ILE A 223 -18.54 -1.91 -16.55
N SER A 224 -19.78 -1.86 -17.03
CA SER A 224 -20.72 -2.97 -16.89
C SER A 224 -20.13 -4.18 -17.60
N ILE A 225 -19.56 -5.12 -16.83
CA ILE A 225 -19.44 -6.51 -17.24
C ILE A 225 -20.88 -7.02 -17.29
N GLY A 226 -21.42 -7.06 -18.51
CA GLY A 226 -22.84 -7.30 -18.81
C GLY A 226 -23.42 -8.58 -18.23
#